data_AF-X0Y7A3-F1
#
_entry.id   AF-X0Y7A3-F1
#
_cell.length_a   1.000
_cell.length_b   1.000
_cell.length_c   1.000
_cell.angle_alpha   90.00
_cell.angle_beta   90.00
_cell.angle_gamma   90.00
#
_symmetry.space_group_name_H-M   'P 1'
#
loop_
_entity.id
_entity.type
_entity.pdbx_description
1 polymer ?
#
loop_
_entity_poly.entity_id
_entity_poly.type
_entity_poly.pdbx_seq_one_letter_code
_entity_poly.pdbx_strand_id
1 'polypeptide(L)'
;GTYYMDSALLLGAEDSGEPDAPVIYSAYKDEKPVLSGALRLEVQWNPYKGEIRQAKVPSLDPKYPQLFVNGRRQILARYPNFNRSTAIFNGYSKDAFLGVEANKEPHAKTGAFLHAIMVTGWGSLHYKVGAVDKDSGAYTLDGGYQVGLPLNLFKGTVPFVPDKNKRFIDNVFEELDAPEEWYLDSPNNVIYFYPTEDIEMPQAVVELVMLKQLVVIKGSETDPVRNIHFRGITFTHTSHIFLDEY
;
A
#
# COMPACT_ATOMS: atom_id res chain seq x y z
N GLY A 1 15.85 -19.22 -0.98
CA GLY A 1 15.75 -18.06 -0.06
C GLY A 1 14.89 -16.97 -0.68
N THR A 2 14.95 -15.74 -0.15
CA THR A 2 14.26 -14.57 -0.72
C THR A 2 15.19 -13.83 -1.67
N TYR A 3 14.69 -13.54 -2.88
CA TYR A 3 15.33 -12.75 -3.91
C TYR A 3 14.59 -11.41 -4.00
N TYR A 4 15.23 -10.35 -3.49
CA TYR A 4 14.73 -8.99 -3.60
C TYR A 4 15.05 -8.44 -4.98
N MET A 5 14.01 -8.06 -5.71
CA MET A 5 14.14 -7.60 -7.09
C MET A 5 14.31 -6.07 -7.11
N ASP A 6 15.23 -5.60 -7.94
CA ASP A 6 15.44 -4.17 -8.23
C ASP A 6 14.52 -3.66 -9.35
N SER A 7 14.04 -4.57 -10.19
CA SER A 7 13.20 -4.32 -11.36
C SER A 7 12.36 -5.56 -11.69
N ALA A 8 11.30 -5.39 -12.48
CA ALA A 8 10.50 -6.52 -12.94
C ALA A 8 11.28 -7.36 -13.96
N LEU A 9 11.15 -8.69 -13.87
CA LEU A 9 11.60 -9.60 -14.92
C LEU A 9 10.69 -9.43 -16.14
N LEU A 10 11.22 -8.83 -17.20
CA LEU A 10 10.54 -8.72 -18.49
C LEU A 10 10.75 -10.00 -19.30
N LEU A 11 9.64 -10.59 -19.75
CA LEU A 11 9.64 -11.75 -20.63
C LEU A 11 8.90 -11.38 -21.92
N GLY A 12 9.66 -11.30 -23.00
CA GLY A 12 9.21 -10.97 -24.35
C GLY A 12 8.89 -12.20 -25.19
N ALA A 13 8.55 -11.98 -26.46
CA ALA A 13 8.26 -13.07 -27.39
C ALA A 13 9.50 -13.94 -27.65
N GLU A 14 10.68 -13.31 -27.60
CA GLU A 14 12.01 -13.95 -27.68
C GLU A 14 12.28 -14.96 -26.56
N ASP A 15 11.57 -14.85 -25.43
CA ASP A 15 11.69 -15.76 -24.28
C ASP A 15 10.72 -16.95 -24.36
N SER A 16 9.97 -17.07 -25.45
CA SER A 16 8.99 -18.14 -25.62
C SER A 16 9.66 -19.51 -25.74
N GLY A 17 9.03 -20.50 -25.12
CA GLY A 17 9.31 -21.91 -25.41
C GLY A 17 8.47 -22.43 -26.56
N GLU A 18 8.70 -23.68 -26.94
CA GLU A 18 7.86 -24.46 -27.85
C GLU A 18 6.99 -25.45 -27.06
N PRO A 19 5.89 -25.99 -27.63
CA PRO A 19 5.04 -26.96 -26.93
C PRO A 19 5.79 -28.20 -26.40
N ASP A 20 6.83 -28.65 -27.10
CA ASP A 20 7.70 -29.76 -26.72
C ASP A 20 9.02 -29.32 -26.05
N ALA A 21 9.28 -28.01 -25.99
CA ALA A 21 10.43 -27.40 -25.32
C ALA A 21 10.04 -26.12 -24.56
N PRO A 22 9.23 -26.23 -23.48
CA PRO A 22 8.80 -25.06 -22.71
C PRO A 22 9.94 -24.48 -21.86
N VAL A 23 9.86 -23.17 -21.57
CA VAL A 23 10.74 -22.51 -20.60
C VAL A 23 10.11 -22.62 -19.21
N ILE A 24 10.83 -23.21 -18.25
CA ILE A 24 10.32 -23.47 -16.90
C ILE A 24 11.22 -22.80 -15.86
N TYR A 25 10.69 -21.81 -15.17
CA TYR A 25 11.27 -21.24 -13.95
C TYR A 25 10.78 -22.05 -12.75
N SER A 26 11.70 -22.73 -12.06
CA SER A 26 11.37 -23.73 -11.05
C SER A 26 12.13 -23.51 -9.75
N ALA A 27 11.47 -23.77 -8.62
CA ALA A 27 12.17 -24.09 -7.40
C ALA A 27 13.08 -25.33 -7.58
N TYR A 28 14.24 -25.33 -6.91
CA TYR A 28 15.11 -26.48 -6.88
C TYR A 28 14.65 -27.44 -5.76
N LYS A 29 14.24 -28.66 -6.13
CA LYS A 29 13.75 -29.68 -5.18
C LYS A 29 12.69 -29.09 -4.24
N ASP A 30 12.90 -29.21 -2.92
CA ASP A 30 11.99 -28.75 -1.86
C ASP A 30 12.28 -27.31 -1.40
N GLU A 31 13.15 -26.59 -2.10
CA GLU A 31 13.37 -25.17 -1.81
C GLU A 31 12.11 -24.34 -2.06
N LYS A 32 12.00 -23.24 -1.32
CA LYS A 32 10.87 -22.32 -1.41
C LYS A 32 11.40 -20.93 -1.80
N PRO A 33 11.77 -20.71 -3.07
CA PRO A 33 12.23 -19.41 -3.51
C PRO A 33 11.09 -18.39 -3.45
N VAL A 34 11.41 -17.22 -2.93
CA VAL A 34 10.50 -16.07 -2.87
C VAL A 34 11.06 -14.97 -3.77
N LEU A 35 10.29 -14.52 -4.75
CA LEU A 35 10.55 -13.27 -5.46
C LEU A 35 9.79 -12.16 -4.73
N SER A 36 10.53 -11.13 -4.31
CA SER A 36 10.02 -10.04 -3.49
C SER A 36 10.25 -8.71 -4.18
N GLY A 37 9.20 -7.89 -4.26
CA GLY A 37 9.29 -6.51 -4.74
C GLY A 37 9.61 -5.49 -3.64
N ALA A 38 9.95 -5.96 -2.44
CA ALA A 38 10.39 -5.11 -1.37
C ALA A 38 11.89 -4.78 -1.46
N LEU A 39 12.25 -3.65 -0.88
CA LEU A 39 13.59 -3.33 -0.46
C LEU A 39 13.75 -3.75 1.01
N ARG A 40 14.72 -4.61 1.30
CA ARG A 40 15.13 -4.87 2.68
C ARG A 40 15.92 -3.67 3.21
N LEU A 41 15.43 -3.08 4.29
CA LEU A 41 16.03 -1.89 4.90
C LEU A 41 17.02 -2.30 5.98
N GLU A 42 18.23 -1.74 5.91
CA GLU A 42 19.20 -1.77 7.00
C GLU A 42 18.89 -0.60 7.94
N VAL A 43 18.23 -0.88 9.06
CA VAL A 43 17.71 0.15 9.98
C VAL A 43 18.47 0.14 11.29
N GLN A 44 18.94 1.32 11.69
CA GLN A 44 19.48 1.57 13.03
C GLN A 44 18.43 2.36 13.82
N TRP A 45 17.63 1.63 14.59
CA TRP A 45 16.54 2.21 15.36
C TRP A 45 17.05 3.03 16.53
N ASN A 46 16.54 4.26 16.64
CA ASN A 46 16.77 5.17 17.74
C ASN A 46 15.42 5.51 18.41
N PRO A 47 15.41 5.83 19.71
CA PRO A 47 14.22 6.37 20.36
C PRO A 47 13.74 7.66 19.67
N TYR A 48 12.42 7.87 19.64
CA TYR A 48 11.80 9.13 19.18
C TYR A 48 10.87 9.72 20.24
N LYS A 49 9.68 9.14 20.46
CA LYS A 49 8.67 9.61 21.41
C LYS A 49 7.90 8.42 21.98
N GLY A 50 7.90 8.28 23.31
CA GLY A 50 7.31 7.10 23.96
C GLY A 50 7.90 5.81 23.39
N GLU A 51 7.05 4.89 22.95
CA GLU A 51 7.48 3.63 22.33
C GLU A 51 7.84 3.73 20.85
N ILE A 52 7.59 4.89 20.21
CA ILE A 52 7.94 5.09 18.81
C ILE A 52 9.46 5.10 18.65
N ARG A 53 9.94 4.36 17.65
CA ARG A 53 11.33 4.31 17.19
C ARG A 53 11.42 4.99 15.83
N GLN A 54 12.60 5.51 15.51
CA GLN A 54 12.91 6.10 14.21
C GLN A 54 14.23 5.58 13.66
N ALA A 55 14.37 5.54 12.33
CA ALA A 55 15.62 5.19 11.68
C ALA A 55 15.79 6.01 10.39
N LYS A 56 17.04 6.33 10.04
CA LYS A 56 17.37 6.84 8.70
C LYS A 56 17.27 5.71 7.70
N VAL A 57 16.73 6.02 6.52
CA VAL A 57 16.60 5.10 5.39
C VAL A 57 17.20 5.74 4.13
N PRO A 58 17.47 4.98 3.06
CA PRO A 58 17.77 5.56 1.76
C PRO A 58 16.67 6.53 1.30
N SER A 59 16.96 7.32 0.26
CA SER A 59 15.92 8.15 -0.34
C SER A 59 14.92 7.29 -1.10
N LEU A 60 13.68 7.29 -0.61
CA LEU A 60 12.62 6.39 -1.04
C LEU A 60 11.33 7.19 -1.21
N ASP A 61 10.62 6.94 -2.32
CA ASP A 61 9.33 7.56 -2.60
C ASP A 61 8.32 6.51 -3.10
N PRO A 62 7.91 5.56 -2.24
CA PRO A 62 6.90 4.58 -2.62
C PRO A 62 5.55 5.29 -2.83
N LYS A 63 4.94 5.13 -4.01
CA LYS A 63 3.65 5.76 -4.34
C LYS A 63 2.53 5.39 -3.34
N TYR A 64 2.52 4.15 -2.87
CA TYR A 64 1.64 3.63 -1.82
C TYR A 64 2.46 2.81 -0.83
N PRO A 65 2.93 3.43 0.25
CA PRO A 65 3.86 2.79 1.18
C PRO A 65 3.26 1.53 1.83
N GLN A 66 4.03 0.45 1.88
CA GLN A 66 3.71 -0.76 2.64
C GLN A 66 4.98 -1.26 3.33
N LEU A 67 4.91 -1.49 4.63
CA LEU A 67 6.01 -1.98 5.44
C LEU A 67 5.67 -3.37 5.98
N PHE A 68 6.65 -4.25 5.95
CA PHE A 68 6.61 -5.55 6.59
C PHE A 68 7.74 -5.61 7.62
N VAL A 69 7.42 -6.11 8.82
CA VAL A 69 8.38 -6.35 9.89
C VAL A 69 8.26 -7.82 10.28
N ASN A 70 9.36 -8.57 10.16
CA ASN A 70 9.39 -10.03 10.32
C ASN A 70 8.30 -10.75 9.51
N GLY A 71 8.08 -10.30 8.27
CA GLY A 71 7.05 -10.83 7.36
C GLY A 71 5.60 -10.47 7.72
N ARG A 72 5.37 -9.69 8.79
CA ARG A 72 4.03 -9.19 9.16
C ARG A 72 3.83 -7.79 8.58
N ARG A 73 2.75 -7.59 7.83
CA ARG A 73 2.38 -6.26 7.31
C ARG A 73 2.04 -5.32 8.48
N GLN A 74 2.68 -4.16 8.51
CA GLN A 74 2.43 -3.10 9.47
C GLN A 74 1.37 -2.12 8.95
N ILE A 75 0.78 -1.37 9.87
CA ILE A 75 -0.36 -0.47 9.60
C ILE A 75 0.21 0.92 9.30
N LEU A 76 -0.13 1.52 8.15
CA LEU A 76 0.15 2.94 7.99
C LEU A 76 -0.59 3.71 9.08
N ALA A 77 0.10 4.65 9.74
CA ALA A 77 -0.48 5.51 10.77
C ALA A 77 -1.81 6.11 10.28
N ARG A 78 -2.89 5.84 11.01
CA ARG A 78 -4.25 6.05 10.49
C ARG A 78 -5.27 6.44 11.55
N TYR A 79 -6.27 7.17 11.08
CA TYR A 79 -7.47 7.46 11.86
C TYR A 79 -8.74 6.80 11.27
N PRO A 80 -9.57 6.14 12.11
CA PRO A 80 -9.23 5.72 13.48
C PRO A 80 -8.23 4.56 13.46
N ASN A 81 -7.61 4.33 14.62
CA ASN A 81 -6.70 3.21 14.83
C ASN A 81 -7.35 1.88 14.47
N PHE A 82 -6.52 0.97 13.97
CA PHE A 82 -6.95 -0.37 13.60
C PHE A 82 -7.54 -1.13 14.80
N ASN A 83 -8.73 -1.69 14.61
CA ASN A 83 -9.39 -2.57 15.53
C ASN A 83 -9.96 -3.77 14.76
N ARG A 84 -9.39 -4.95 15.02
CA ARG A 84 -9.75 -6.21 14.36
C ARG A 84 -11.23 -6.59 14.52
N SER A 85 -11.87 -6.15 15.61
CA SER A 85 -13.28 -6.45 15.90
C SER A 85 -14.27 -5.53 15.16
N THR A 86 -13.79 -4.42 14.59
CA THR A 86 -14.62 -3.52 13.80
C THR A 86 -14.82 -4.08 12.41
N ALA A 87 -16.08 -4.26 12.00
CA ALA A 87 -16.42 -4.64 10.63
C ALA A 87 -15.99 -3.55 9.65
N ILE A 88 -15.56 -3.92 8.43
CA ILE A 88 -15.16 -3.01 7.34
C ILE A 88 -13.93 -2.17 7.71
N PHE A 89 -12.86 -2.31 6.92
CA PHE A 89 -11.56 -1.61 7.10
C PHE A 89 -10.89 -1.74 8.48
N ASN A 90 -11.45 -2.54 9.38
CA ASN A 90 -11.01 -2.70 10.76
C ASN A 90 -10.87 -1.36 11.49
N GLY A 91 -11.78 -0.44 11.24
CA GLY A 91 -11.70 0.91 11.81
C GLY A 91 -12.23 1.92 10.81
N TYR A 92 -13.31 2.60 11.18
CA TYR A 92 -13.86 3.69 10.39
C TYR A 92 -14.52 4.72 11.31
N SER A 93 -14.55 5.96 10.86
CA SER A 93 -15.24 7.07 11.52
C SER A 93 -15.76 8.05 10.49
N LYS A 94 -16.91 8.67 10.77
CA LYS A 94 -17.39 9.83 10.00
C LYS A 94 -16.38 10.99 10.04
N ASP A 95 -15.59 11.06 11.12
CA ASP A 95 -14.66 12.16 11.39
C ASP A 95 -13.41 12.11 10.52
N ALA A 96 -13.13 10.96 9.85
CA ALA A 96 -11.94 10.79 8.99
C ALA A 96 -11.93 11.71 7.74
N PHE A 97 -13.08 12.27 7.35
CA PHE A 97 -13.23 13.18 6.21
C PHE A 97 -13.51 14.63 6.63
N LEU A 98 -13.68 14.92 7.92
CA LEU A 98 -14.16 16.23 8.33
C LEU A 98 -13.03 17.27 8.26
N GLY A 99 -13.22 18.27 7.41
CA GLY A 99 -12.74 19.63 7.68
C GLY A 99 -13.73 20.33 8.62
N VAL A 100 -13.22 21.01 9.64
CA VAL A 100 -13.81 22.10 10.48
C VAL A 100 -15.25 21.95 11.02
N GLU A 101 -15.95 20.83 10.88
CA GLU A 101 -17.31 20.68 11.46
C GLU A 101 -17.33 20.43 12.98
N ALA A 102 -16.18 20.51 13.67
CA ALA A 102 -16.10 20.19 15.11
C ALA A 102 -15.08 20.98 15.96
N ASN A 103 -14.48 22.09 15.47
CA ASN A 103 -13.33 22.74 16.13
C ASN A 103 -12.16 21.75 16.42
N LYS A 104 -12.00 20.73 15.57
CA LYS A 104 -10.89 19.78 15.62
C LYS A 104 -10.00 20.01 14.42
N GLU A 105 -8.68 19.91 14.64
CA GLU A 105 -7.70 19.85 13.55
C GLU A 105 -8.10 18.75 12.56
N PRO A 106 -8.13 19.01 11.25
CA PRO A 106 -8.45 17.99 10.28
C PRO A 106 -7.36 16.91 10.26
N HIS A 107 -7.80 15.65 10.24
CA HIS A 107 -6.90 14.50 10.04
C HIS A 107 -6.28 14.51 8.63
N ALA A 108 -6.94 15.15 7.66
CA ALA A 108 -6.45 15.27 6.30
C ALA A 108 -5.12 16.05 6.25
N LYS A 109 -4.05 15.37 5.81
CA LYS A 109 -2.75 15.96 5.50
C LYS A 109 -2.41 15.73 4.03
N THR A 110 -1.67 16.67 3.43
CA THR A 110 -1.18 16.51 2.06
C THR A 110 -0.42 15.19 1.91
N GLY A 111 -0.81 14.37 0.92
CA GLY A 111 -0.19 13.06 0.67
C GLY A 111 -0.79 11.89 1.47
N ALA A 112 -1.74 12.15 2.38
CA ALA A 112 -2.52 11.11 3.04
C ALA A 112 -3.42 10.37 2.03
N PHE A 113 -3.86 9.16 2.38
CA PHE A 113 -4.87 8.44 1.61
C PHE A 113 -6.14 8.30 2.40
N LEU A 114 -7.23 8.59 1.72
CA LEU A 114 -8.54 8.61 2.31
C LEU A 114 -9.39 7.55 1.60
N HIS A 115 -10.09 6.76 2.42
CA HIS A 115 -10.76 5.55 2.00
C HIS A 115 -12.19 5.54 2.51
N ALA A 116 -13.11 5.10 1.67
CA ALA A 116 -14.52 4.99 2.02
C ALA A 116 -15.11 3.73 1.39
N ILE A 117 -16.03 3.07 2.09
CA ILE A 117 -16.90 2.09 1.43
C ILE A 117 -17.99 2.87 0.69
N MET A 118 -18.47 2.35 -0.43
CA MET A 118 -19.65 2.90 -1.09
C MET A 118 -20.88 2.73 -0.19
N VAL A 119 -21.88 3.62 -0.31
CA VAL A 119 -23.15 3.54 0.45
C VAL A 119 -23.88 2.20 0.28
N THR A 120 -23.63 1.52 -0.84
CA THR A 120 -24.16 0.21 -1.18
C THR A 120 -23.37 -0.96 -0.57
N GLY A 121 -22.16 -0.71 -0.04
CA GLY A 121 -21.36 -1.68 0.72
C GLY A 121 -20.54 -2.68 -0.10
N TRP A 122 -20.70 -2.74 -1.42
CA TRP A 122 -20.06 -3.74 -2.29
C TRP A 122 -18.65 -3.37 -2.79
N GLY A 123 -18.27 -2.11 -2.70
CA GLY A 123 -16.97 -1.61 -3.19
C GLY A 123 -16.44 -0.45 -2.36
N SER A 124 -15.18 -0.11 -2.55
CA SER A 124 -14.52 1.01 -1.88
C SER A 124 -14.02 2.04 -2.88
N LEU A 125 -13.96 3.29 -2.42
CA LEU A 125 -13.41 4.43 -3.12
C LEU A 125 -12.19 4.93 -2.35
N HIS A 126 -11.16 5.28 -3.09
CA HIS A 126 -9.88 5.71 -2.53
C HIS A 126 -9.43 6.99 -3.21
N TYR A 127 -8.85 7.89 -2.42
CA TYR A 127 -8.40 9.19 -2.86
C TYR A 127 -7.07 9.54 -2.20
N LYS A 128 -6.22 10.25 -2.93
CA LYS A 128 -5.07 10.95 -2.37
C LYS A 128 -5.50 12.35 -1.96
N VAL A 129 -5.12 12.76 -0.75
CA VAL A 129 -5.32 14.12 -0.27
C VAL A 129 -4.29 15.03 -0.91
N GLY A 130 -4.77 16.06 -1.61
CA GLY A 130 -3.96 17.11 -2.21
C GLY A 130 -3.54 18.16 -1.19
N ALA A 131 -3.35 19.40 -1.64
CA ALA A 131 -2.99 20.49 -0.74
C ALA A 131 -4.10 20.74 0.29
N VAL A 132 -3.71 20.88 1.56
CA VAL A 132 -4.60 21.25 2.67
C VAL A 132 -4.35 22.70 3.04
N ASP A 133 -5.39 23.51 3.00
CA ASP A 133 -5.40 24.89 3.46
C ASP A 133 -5.37 24.93 4.99
N LYS A 134 -4.39 25.63 5.57
CA LYS A 134 -4.15 25.60 7.01
C LYS A 134 -5.17 26.40 7.81
N ASP A 135 -5.79 27.41 7.21
CA ASP A 135 -6.69 28.32 7.92
C ASP A 135 -8.13 27.79 7.92
N SER A 136 -8.57 27.28 6.75
CA SER A 136 -9.92 26.76 6.54
C SER A 136 -10.03 25.24 6.68
N GLY A 137 -8.91 24.51 6.71
CA GLY A 137 -8.89 23.04 6.68
C GLY A 137 -9.41 22.44 5.38
N ALA A 138 -9.65 23.25 4.35
CA ALA A 138 -10.13 22.79 3.05
C ALA A 138 -9.02 22.02 2.31
N TYR A 139 -9.39 20.98 1.56
CA TYR A 139 -8.43 20.17 0.81
C TYR A 139 -9.03 19.67 -0.51
N THR A 140 -8.16 19.30 -1.44
CA THR A 140 -8.56 18.62 -2.68
C THR A 140 -8.37 17.11 -2.57
N LEU A 141 -9.15 16.36 -3.34
CA LEU A 141 -9.04 14.92 -3.46
C LEU A 141 -8.78 14.55 -4.92
N ASP A 142 -7.81 13.67 -5.12
CA ASP A 142 -7.47 13.06 -6.39
C ASP A 142 -7.72 11.55 -6.31
N GLY A 143 -8.58 10.99 -7.16
CA GLY A 143 -8.94 9.57 -7.14
C GLY A 143 -10.43 9.31 -7.33
N GLY A 144 -10.89 8.19 -6.78
CA GLY A 144 -12.24 7.67 -7.04
C GLY A 144 -12.37 6.88 -8.35
N TYR A 145 -11.25 6.47 -8.95
CA TYR A 145 -11.18 5.79 -10.25
C TYR A 145 -11.66 4.32 -10.21
N GLN A 146 -12.04 3.81 -9.04
CA GLN A 146 -12.40 2.40 -8.86
C GLN A 146 -13.77 2.05 -9.47
N VAL A 147 -14.50 3.03 -9.99
CA VAL A 147 -15.81 2.86 -10.61
C VAL A 147 -15.70 3.17 -12.10
N GLY A 148 -15.67 2.15 -12.94
CA GLY A 148 -15.63 2.27 -14.40
C GLY A 148 -16.97 2.64 -15.06
N LEU A 149 -17.91 3.26 -14.32
CA LEU A 149 -19.24 3.60 -14.81
C LEU A 149 -19.45 5.12 -14.82
N PRO A 150 -20.01 5.68 -15.92
CA PRO A 150 -20.45 7.06 -15.91
C PRO A 150 -21.58 7.25 -14.89
N LEU A 151 -21.36 8.13 -13.91
CA LEU A 151 -22.32 8.50 -12.85
C LEU A 151 -23.70 8.91 -13.41
N ASN A 152 -23.76 9.35 -14.66
CA ASN A 152 -24.97 9.82 -15.35
C ASN A 152 -25.95 8.70 -15.74
N LEU A 153 -25.58 7.41 -15.61
CA LEU A 153 -26.48 6.28 -15.90
C LEU A 153 -27.56 6.07 -14.83
N PHE A 154 -27.39 6.65 -13.63
CA PHE A 154 -28.31 6.44 -12.52
C PHE A 154 -29.12 7.71 -12.25
N LYS A 155 -30.37 7.72 -12.74
CA LYS A 155 -31.35 8.83 -12.61
C LYS A 155 -31.70 9.13 -11.14
N GLY A 156 -30.80 9.80 -10.41
CA GLY A 156 -31.06 10.36 -9.08
C GLY A 156 -30.77 9.45 -7.88
N THR A 157 -30.25 8.24 -8.09
CA THR A 157 -29.66 7.42 -7.01
C THR A 157 -28.22 7.17 -7.40
N VAL A 158 -27.23 7.66 -6.66
CA VAL A 158 -25.82 7.44 -7.01
C VAL A 158 -25.27 6.31 -6.14
N PRO A 159 -25.37 5.03 -6.55
CA PRO A 159 -24.93 3.89 -5.72
C PRO A 159 -23.42 3.86 -5.46
N PHE A 160 -22.67 4.74 -6.14
CA PHE A 160 -21.21 4.80 -6.18
C PHE A 160 -20.66 6.06 -5.50
N VAL A 161 -21.32 6.52 -4.43
CA VAL A 161 -20.80 7.59 -3.57
C VAL A 161 -20.20 7.03 -2.29
N PRO A 162 -19.16 7.68 -1.73
CA PRO A 162 -18.56 7.26 -0.48
C PRO A 162 -19.54 7.43 0.69
N ASP A 163 -19.76 6.36 1.45
CA ASP A 163 -20.55 6.38 2.70
C ASP A 163 -19.94 7.39 3.68
N LYS A 164 -20.74 8.35 4.13
CA LYS A 164 -20.28 9.42 5.02
C LYS A 164 -19.86 8.99 6.41
N ASN A 165 -20.26 7.79 6.82
CA ASN A 165 -20.01 7.28 8.16
C ASN A 165 -18.91 6.21 8.20
N LYS A 166 -18.54 5.63 7.06
CA LYS A 166 -17.66 4.45 6.97
C LYS A 166 -16.40 4.77 6.17
N ARG A 167 -15.56 5.60 6.79
CA ARG A 167 -14.36 6.17 6.21
C ARG A 167 -13.17 6.00 7.13
N PHE A 168 -11.96 5.93 6.57
CA PHE A 168 -10.73 6.08 7.33
C PHE A 168 -9.71 6.85 6.49
N ILE A 169 -8.69 7.37 7.16
CA ILE A 169 -7.56 8.05 6.52
C ILE A 169 -6.27 7.46 7.07
N ASP A 170 -5.30 7.19 6.21
CA ASP A 170 -3.98 6.69 6.58
C ASP A 170 -2.86 7.54 5.95
N ASN A 171 -1.62 7.20 6.32
CA ASN A 171 -0.42 7.94 5.94
C ASN A 171 -0.40 9.36 6.55
N VAL A 172 -0.75 9.47 7.83
CA VAL A 172 -0.75 10.73 8.61
C VAL A 172 0.16 10.56 9.82
N PHE A 173 1.23 11.37 9.90
CA PHE A 173 2.23 11.23 10.96
C PHE A 173 1.66 11.48 12.36
N GLU A 174 0.73 12.41 12.50
CA GLU A 174 0.08 12.74 13.77
C GLU A 174 -0.79 11.60 14.32
N GLU A 175 -1.23 10.67 13.46
CA GLU A 175 -1.99 9.47 13.84
C GLU A 175 -1.08 8.27 14.13
N LEU A 176 0.25 8.46 14.21
CA LEU A 176 1.17 7.41 14.66
C LEU A 176 1.10 7.31 16.19
N ASP A 177 0.11 6.57 16.70
CA ASP A 177 -0.18 6.54 18.13
C ASP A 177 -0.57 5.16 18.69
N ALA A 178 -0.68 4.15 17.84
CA ALA A 178 -0.96 2.76 18.22
C ALA A 178 0.17 1.78 17.82
N PRO A 179 0.32 0.65 18.54
CA PRO A 179 1.24 -0.41 18.15
C PRO A 179 0.98 -0.92 16.72
N GLU A 180 2.06 -1.37 16.07
CA GLU A 180 2.11 -1.81 14.66
C GLU A 180 1.95 -0.67 13.63
N GLU A 181 1.75 0.57 14.07
CA GLU A 181 1.69 1.70 13.16
C GLU A 181 3.07 2.20 12.73
N TRP A 182 3.15 2.70 11.51
CA TRP A 182 4.38 3.27 10.95
C TRP A 182 4.10 4.44 10.01
N TYR A 183 5.13 5.26 9.79
CA TYR A 183 5.10 6.39 8.86
C TYR A 183 6.46 6.57 8.19
N LEU A 184 6.47 6.91 6.89
CA LEU A 184 7.67 7.28 6.15
C LEU A 184 7.66 8.77 5.86
N ASP A 185 8.60 9.49 6.45
CA ASP A 185 8.91 10.87 6.12
C ASP A 185 9.92 10.88 4.96
N SER A 186 9.40 10.72 3.74
CA SER A 186 10.21 10.70 2.51
C SER A 186 11.07 11.97 2.34
N PRO A 187 10.58 13.20 2.60
CA PRO A 187 11.42 14.40 2.53
C PRO A 187 12.67 14.36 3.41
N ASN A 188 12.58 13.79 4.62
CA ASN A 188 13.71 13.71 5.55
C ASN A 188 14.42 12.35 5.56
N ASN A 189 13.95 11.39 4.75
CA ASN A 189 14.40 10.00 4.69
C ASN A 189 14.42 9.34 6.08
N VAL A 190 13.32 9.47 6.83
CA VAL A 190 13.15 8.86 8.16
C VAL A 190 11.93 7.96 8.16
N ILE A 191 12.09 6.73 8.64
CA ILE A 191 10.99 5.85 8.97
C ILE A 191 10.72 5.91 10.47
N TYR A 192 9.45 6.01 10.84
CA TYR A 192 8.96 5.95 12.22
C TYR A 192 8.11 4.71 12.38
N PHE A 193 8.25 4.01 13.49
CA PHE A 193 7.54 2.77 13.77
C PHE A 193 7.21 2.65 15.24
N TYR A 194 5.99 2.24 15.55
CA TYR A 194 5.54 1.86 16.88
C TYR A 194 5.59 0.33 17.00
N PRO A 195 6.67 -0.26 17.52
CA PRO A 195 6.79 -1.71 17.66
C PRO A 195 5.84 -2.24 18.74
N THR A 196 5.36 -3.47 18.54
CA THR A 196 4.80 -4.29 19.63
C THR A 196 5.93 -4.89 20.48
N GLU A 197 5.61 -5.28 21.71
CA GLU A 197 6.60 -5.84 22.65
C GLU A 197 7.29 -7.12 22.14
N ASP A 198 6.65 -7.88 21.23
CA ASP A 198 7.21 -9.09 20.65
C ASP A 198 8.22 -8.83 19.51
N ILE A 199 8.39 -7.57 19.08
CA ILE A 199 9.35 -7.22 18.04
C ILE A 199 10.69 -6.85 18.69
N GLU A 200 11.64 -7.76 18.58
CA GLU A 200 13.03 -7.52 19.00
C GLU A 200 13.75 -6.58 18.01
N MET A 201 13.90 -5.33 18.43
CA MET A 201 14.73 -4.33 17.75
C MET A 201 16.15 -4.43 18.33
N PRO A 202 17.22 -4.65 17.54
CA PRO A 202 17.38 -4.38 16.10
C PRO A 202 17.31 -5.60 15.16
N GLN A 203 17.03 -6.81 15.66
CA GLN A 203 17.07 -8.05 14.84
C GLN A 203 15.94 -8.15 13.81
N ALA A 204 14.89 -7.34 13.96
CA ALA A 204 13.74 -7.35 13.09
C ALA A 204 14.12 -7.13 11.61
N VAL A 205 13.61 -8.01 10.74
CA VAL A 205 13.72 -7.84 9.29
C VAL A 205 12.68 -6.80 8.87
N VAL A 206 13.14 -5.70 8.29
CA VAL A 206 12.29 -4.59 7.85
C VAL A 206 12.31 -4.50 6.33
N GLU A 207 11.13 -4.59 5.71
CA GLU A 207 10.97 -4.68 4.27
C GLU A 207 9.94 -3.65 3.79
N LEU A 208 10.37 -2.72 2.93
CA LEU A 208 9.51 -1.70 2.34
C LEU A 208 9.17 -2.06 0.89
N VAL A 209 7.90 -2.16 0.55
CA VAL A 209 7.45 -2.52 -0.81
C VAL A 209 7.75 -1.41 -1.80
N MET A 210 8.45 -1.74 -2.90
CA MET A 210 8.86 -0.78 -3.93
C MET A 210 8.29 -1.10 -5.32
N LEU A 211 8.31 -2.37 -5.73
CA LEU A 211 7.91 -2.75 -7.09
C LEU A 211 6.41 -2.98 -7.22
N LYS A 212 5.83 -2.51 -8.31
CA LYS A 212 4.43 -2.80 -8.69
C LYS A 212 4.27 -4.19 -9.30
N GLN A 213 5.27 -4.64 -10.05
CA GLN A 213 5.27 -5.87 -10.82
C GLN A 213 6.58 -6.61 -10.61
N LEU A 214 6.52 -7.94 -10.51
CA LEU A 214 7.71 -8.80 -10.38
C LEU A 214 8.06 -9.48 -11.69
N VAL A 215 7.05 -9.88 -12.44
CA VAL A 215 7.18 -10.49 -13.76
C VAL A 215 6.22 -9.78 -14.70
N VAL A 216 6.73 -9.34 -15.84
CA VAL A 216 5.95 -8.72 -16.90
C VAL A 216 6.09 -9.59 -18.14
N ILE A 217 5.03 -10.30 -18.50
CA ILE A 217 4.97 -11.10 -19.72
C ILE A 217 4.30 -10.25 -20.79
N LYS A 218 5.05 -9.85 -21.82
CA LYS A 218 4.58 -8.88 -22.79
C LYS A 218 4.97 -9.29 -24.22
N GLY A 219 3.98 -9.73 -24.98
CA GLY A 219 4.08 -9.93 -26.42
C GLY A 219 3.21 -8.93 -27.18
N SER A 220 3.04 -9.17 -28.47
CA SER A 220 2.07 -8.49 -29.32
C SER A 220 1.03 -9.47 -29.86
N GLU A 221 -0.03 -8.96 -30.50
CA GLU A 221 -1.02 -9.80 -31.18
C GLU A 221 -0.38 -10.67 -32.26
N THR A 222 0.58 -10.12 -33.01
CA THR A 222 1.29 -10.83 -34.08
C THR A 222 2.46 -11.66 -33.59
N ASP A 223 2.97 -11.38 -32.39
CA ASP A 223 4.14 -12.04 -31.80
C ASP A 223 3.92 -12.25 -30.29
N PRO A 224 3.09 -13.25 -29.91
CA PRO A 224 2.72 -13.47 -28.52
C PRO A 224 3.77 -14.30 -27.78
N VAL A 225 3.90 -14.08 -26.48
CA VAL A 225 4.71 -14.94 -25.60
C VAL A 225 4.04 -16.30 -25.40
N ARG A 226 4.78 -17.40 -25.51
CA ARG A 226 4.26 -18.78 -25.42
C ARG A 226 5.10 -19.69 -24.52
N ASN A 227 4.44 -20.70 -23.94
CA ASN A 227 5.08 -21.84 -23.27
C ASN A 227 6.08 -21.49 -22.15
N ILE A 228 5.78 -20.43 -21.38
CA ILE A 228 6.51 -20.06 -20.15
C ILE A 228 5.73 -20.58 -18.93
N HIS A 229 6.43 -21.25 -18.01
CA HIS A 229 5.83 -21.79 -16.79
C HIS A 229 6.64 -21.39 -15.54
N PHE A 230 5.94 -21.05 -14.46
CA PHE A 230 6.51 -20.89 -13.13
C PHE A 230 6.05 -22.04 -12.23
N ARG A 231 6.97 -22.70 -11.52
CA ARG A 231 6.67 -23.84 -10.64
C ARG A 231 7.35 -23.68 -9.29
N GLY A 232 6.56 -23.74 -8.21
CA GLY A 232 7.09 -23.70 -6.84
C GLY A 232 7.69 -22.36 -6.42
N ILE A 233 7.43 -21.27 -7.15
CA ILE A 233 7.93 -19.92 -6.84
C ILE A 233 6.85 -19.13 -6.11
N THR A 234 7.23 -18.48 -5.01
CA THR A 234 6.35 -17.56 -4.28
C THR A 234 6.59 -16.12 -4.74
N PHE A 235 5.54 -15.39 -5.05
CA PHE A 235 5.59 -13.97 -5.41
C PHE A 235 5.03 -13.14 -4.25
N THR A 236 5.77 -12.14 -3.78
CA THR A 236 5.40 -11.34 -2.60
C THR A 236 5.73 -9.87 -2.77
N HIS A 237 5.13 -9.02 -1.93
CA HIS A 237 5.52 -7.62 -1.79
C HIS A 237 5.41 -6.82 -3.09
N THR A 238 4.21 -6.77 -3.68
CA THR A 238 3.89 -5.86 -4.78
C THR A 238 3.11 -4.64 -4.29
N SER A 239 3.44 -3.48 -4.85
CA SER A 239 2.80 -2.22 -4.49
C SER A 239 1.34 -2.19 -4.94
N HIS A 240 0.55 -1.37 -4.25
CA HIS A 240 -0.83 -1.12 -4.65
C HIS A 240 -0.89 -0.31 -5.94
N ILE A 241 -1.97 -0.48 -6.71
CA ILE A 241 -2.23 0.25 -7.96
C ILE A 241 -3.60 0.95 -7.96
N PHE A 242 -4.23 1.12 -6.79
CA PHE A 242 -5.65 1.54 -6.72
C PHE A 242 -5.92 3.00 -7.12
N LEU A 243 -4.90 3.88 -7.25
CA LEU A 243 -5.02 5.19 -7.94
C LEU A 243 -4.01 5.31 -9.09
N ASP A 244 -3.59 4.19 -9.69
CA ASP A 244 -3.02 4.26 -11.04
C ASP A 244 -4.17 4.47 -12.05
N GLU A 245 -3.89 5.21 -13.11
CA GLU A 245 -4.78 5.27 -14.27
C GLU A 245 -4.75 3.92 -15.01
N TYR A 246 -5.92 3.45 -15.44
CA TYR A 246 -6.10 2.20 -16.18
C TYR A 246 -6.24 2.45 -17.68
#